data_AF-A0A259LSN1-F1
#
_entry.id   AF-A0A259LSN1-F1
#
_cell.length_a   1.000
_cell.length_b   1.000
_cell.length_c   1.000
_cell.angle_alpha   90.00
_cell.angle_beta   90.00
_cell.angle_gamma   90.00
#
_symmetry.space_group_name_H-M   'P 1'
#
loop_
_entity.id
_entity.type
_entity.pdbx_description
1 polymer ?
#
loop_
_entity_poly.entity_id
_entity_poly.type
_entity_poly.pdbx_seq_one_letter_code
_entity_poly.pdbx_strand_id
1 'polypeptide(L)'
;MKHHILSVSLLAGAAACQSSPQPATLADASPETLSAVKGVLAAAVDRAQIELGPGDPATETVISVLPPAPGPLEGNSPAMPTVFDIVLMEGECYVRERQSGDMFLLAGIACTPAEAP
;
A
#
# COMPACT_ATOMS: atom_id res chain seq x y z
N MET A 1 -57.74 21.48 22.97
CA MET A 1 -56.27 21.70 23.02
C MET A 1 -55.63 20.64 22.14
N LYS A 2 -55.09 21.02 20.97
CA LYS A 2 -54.43 20.07 20.05
C LYS A 2 -53.28 20.81 19.36
N HIS A 3 -52.08 20.63 19.89
CA HIS A 3 -50.86 21.25 19.36
C HIS A 3 -50.24 20.30 18.33
N HIS A 4 -50.23 20.73 17.07
CA HIS A 4 -49.44 20.09 16.02
C HIS A 4 -48.00 20.60 16.12
N ILE A 5 -47.10 19.75 16.60
CA ILE A 5 -45.65 20.01 16.63
C ILE A 5 -45.09 19.55 15.28
N LEU A 6 -44.69 20.51 14.44
CA LEU A 6 -43.86 20.25 13.25
C LEU A 6 -42.42 20.02 13.71
N SER A 7 -41.93 18.78 13.57
CA SER A 7 -40.51 18.47 13.69
C SER A 7 -39.83 18.64 12.33
N VAL A 8 -39.09 19.73 12.16
CA VAL A 8 -38.17 19.93 11.04
C VAL A 8 -36.84 19.29 11.42
N SER A 9 -36.57 18.10 10.87
CA SER A 9 -35.27 17.46 10.99
C SER A 9 -34.30 18.10 9.99
N LEU A 10 -33.41 18.98 10.46
CA LEU A 10 -32.26 19.44 9.67
C LEU A 10 -31.29 18.27 9.47
N LEU A 11 -31.25 17.72 8.26
CA LEU A 11 -30.17 16.83 7.81
C LEU A 11 -28.98 17.70 7.36
N ALA A 12 -28.06 17.96 8.29
CA ALA A 12 -26.75 18.52 7.96
C ALA A 12 -25.89 17.39 7.36
N GLY A 13 -25.74 17.39 6.03
CA GLY A 13 -24.82 16.51 5.33
C GLY A 13 -23.38 16.97 5.58
N ALA A 14 -22.64 16.25 6.42
CA ALA A 14 -21.19 16.36 6.47
C ALA A 14 -20.62 15.68 5.21
N ALA A 15 -20.08 16.49 4.30
CA ALA A 15 -19.23 15.97 3.24
C ALA A 15 -17.95 15.41 3.90
N ALA A 16 -17.92 14.10 4.14
CA ALA A 16 -16.68 13.42 4.50
C ALA A 16 -15.76 13.49 3.26
N CYS A 17 -14.69 14.28 3.34
CA CYS A 17 -13.57 14.16 2.42
C CYS A 17 -13.00 12.74 2.59
N GLN A 18 -13.45 11.80 1.78
CA GLN A 18 -12.85 10.48 1.70
C GLN A 18 -11.56 10.62 0.90
N SER A 19 -10.43 10.64 1.60
CA SER A 19 -9.08 10.67 1.02
C SER A 19 -8.87 9.38 0.23
N SER A 20 -9.00 9.42 -1.10
CA SER A 20 -8.71 8.25 -1.93
C SER A 20 -7.20 7.97 -1.93
N PRO A 21 -6.76 6.70 -1.85
CA PRO A 21 -5.34 6.37 -1.98
C PRO A 21 -4.80 6.87 -3.33
N GLN A 22 -3.80 7.74 -3.28
CA GLN A 22 -3.14 8.30 -4.46
C GLN A 22 -1.82 7.56 -4.73
N PRO A 23 -1.46 7.26 -5.99
CA PRO A 23 -0.14 6.69 -6.31
C PRO A 23 1.01 7.55 -5.74
N ALA A 24 2.02 6.88 -5.20
CA ALA A 24 3.18 7.52 -4.59
C ALA A 24 4.46 6.75 -4.89
N THR A 25 5.61 7.36 -4.62
CA THR A 25 6.94 6.73 -4.58
C THR A 25 7.54 6.93 -3.20
N LEU A 26 8.53 6.13 -2.81
CA LEU A 26 9.29 6.38 -1.60
C LEU A 26 10.07 7.69 -1.73
N ALA A 27 10.18 8.45 -0.65
CA ALA A 27 10.97 9.68 -0.65
C ALA A 27 12.48 9.42 -0.84
N ASP A 28 12.96 8.24 -0.43
CA ASP A 28 14.31 7.75 -0.66
C ASP A 28 14.34 6.21 -0.72
N ALA A 29 15.36 5.67 -1.37
CA ALA A 29 15.64 4.23 -1.42
C ALA A 29 16.93 3.88 -0.63
N SER A 30 17.14 4.53 0.51
CA SER A 30 18.28 4.21 1.39
C SER A 30 18.20 2.75 1.86
N PRO A 31 19.34 2.11 2.18
CA PRO A 31 19.35 0.74 2.72
C PRO A 31 18.47 0.57 3.95
N GLU A 32 18.39 1.60 4.80
CA GLU A 32 17.55 1.64 6.00
C GLU A 32 16.05 1.63 5.64
N THR A 33 15.64 2.52 4.72
CA THR A 33 14.26 2.57 4.22
C THR A 33 13.87 1.25 3.55
N LEU A 34 14.72 0.72 2.67
CA LEU A 34 14.45 -0.55 2.00
C LEU A 34 14.39 -1.74 2.97
N SER A 35 15.19 -1.74 4.03
CA SER A 35 15.11 -2.76 5.08
C SER A 35 13.78 -2.71 5.82
N ALA A 36 13.30 -1.51 6.17
CA ALA A 36 12.01 -1.32 6.83
C ALA A 36 10.84 -1.73 5.92
N VAL A 37 10.85 -1.32 4.63
CA VAL A 37 9.87 -1.75 3.63
C VAL A 37 9.86 -3.28 3.49
N LYS A 38 11.03 -3.91 3.40
CA LYS A 38 11.14 -5.38 3.33
C LYS A 38 10.54 -6.05 4.56
N GLY A 39 10.70 -5.48 5.76
CA GLY A 39 10.08 -5.99 6.98
C GLY A 39 8.55 -6.00 6.91
N VAL A 40 7.96 -4.91 6.42
CA VAL A 40 6.49 -4.82 6.23
C VAL A 40 6.01 -5.82 5.18
N LEU A 41 6.68 -5.86 4.03
CA LEU A 41 6.31 -6.77 2.93
C LEU A 41 6.50 -8.24 3.29
N ALA A 42 7.54 -8.58 4.06
CA ALA A 42 7.79 -9.91 4.60
C ALA A 42 6.62 -10.40 5.46
N ALA A 43 6.13 -9.54 6.36
CA ALA A 43 4.95 -9.83 7.16
C ALA A 43 3.68 -9.94 6.30
N ALA A 44 3.52 -9.05 5.30
CA ALA A 44 2.36 -9.05 4.41
C ALA A 44 2.24 -10.34 3.59
N VAL A 45 3.36 -10.93 3.17
CA VAL A 45 3.38 -12.19 2.40
C VAL A 45 3.64 -13.44 3.25
N ASP A 46 3.61 -13.32 4.59
CA ASP A 46 3.88 -14.39 5.56
C ASP A 46 5.20 -15.14 5.30
N ARG A 47 6.29 -14.40 5.06
CA ARG A 47 7.64 -14.96 4.86
C ARG A 47 8.68 -14.24 5.69
N ALA A 48 9.58 -14.99 6.34
CA ALA A 48 10.63 -14.43 7.18
C ALA A 48 11.70 -13.63 6.41
N GLN A 49 11.97 -14.00 5.15
CA GLN A 49 12.93 -13.34 4.27
C GLN A 49 12.31 -13.24 2.88
N ILE A 50 12.56 -12.11 2.21
CA ILE A 50 12.05 -11.84 0.88
C ILE A 50 13.11 -11.18 0.01
N GLU A 51 12.95 -11.35 -1.29
CA GLU A 51 13.66 -10.59 -2.31
C GLU A 51 12.68 -9.68 -3.02
N LEU A 52 13.08 -8.43 -3.25
CA LEU A 52 12.32 -7.52 -4.10
C LEU A 52 12.66 -7.81 -5.55
N GLY A 53 11.67 -7.68 -6.44
CA GLY A 53 11.91 -7.72 -7.86
C GLY A 53 12.64 -6.48 -8.37
N PRO A 54 12.92 -6.41 -9.68
CA PRO A 54 13.54 -5.25 -10.28
C PRO A 54 12.64 -4.01 -10.15
N GLY A 55 13.26 -2.84 -10.07
CA GLY A 55 12.60 -1.54 -9.98
C GLY A 55 13.20 -0.67 -8.88
N ASP A 56 13.11 0.64 -9.03
CA ASP A 56 13.52 1.59 -8.01
C ASP A 56 12.27 2.23 -7.36
N PRO A 57 11.93 1.89 -6.11
CA PRO A 57 10.73 2.38 -5.45
C PRO A 57 10.77 3.88 -5.12
N ALA A 58 11.91 4.56 -5.27
CA ALA A 58 11.97 6.02 -5.20
C ALA A 58 11.48 6.71 -6.49
N THR A 59 11.40 5.99 -7.60
CA THR A 59 10.97 6.52 -8.91
C THR A 59 9.77 5.78 -9.50
N GLU A 60 9.52 4.55 -9.05
CA GLU A 60 8.43 3.69 -9.48
C GLU A 60 7.38 3.57 -8.37
N THR A 61 6.11 3.54 -8.76
CA THR A 61 4.97 3.44 -7.84
C THR A 61 4.63 2.00 -7.45
N VAL A 62 5.46 1.04 -7.85
CA VAL A 62 5.20 -0.39 -7.73
C VAL A 62 6.39 -1.09 -7.10
N ILE A 63 6.11 -1.97 -6.16
CA ILE A 63 7.09 -2.89 -5.58
C ILE A 63 6.61 -4.31 -5.85
N SER A 64 7.51 -5.17 -6.32
CA SER A 64 7.23 -6.59 -6.43
C SER A 64 8.07 -7.38 -5.44
N VAL A 65 7.47 -8.42 -4.85
CA VAL A 65 8.17 -9.38 -4.01
C VAL A 65 8.27 -10.68 -4.79
N LEU A 66 9.50 -11.15 -5.02
CA LEU A 66 9.75 -12.37 -5.77
C LEU A 66 9.22 -13.59 -5.01
N PRO A 67 8.80 -14.65 -5.72
CA PRO A 67 8.52 -15.93 -5.10
C PRO A 67 9.81 -16.52 -4.48
N PRO A 68 9.71 -17.48 -3.55
CA PRO A 68 10.86 -18.23 -3.09
C PRO A 68 11.62 -18.86 -4.26
N ALA A 69 12.94 -18.92 -4.15
CA ALA A 69 13.76 -19.63 -5.13
C ALA A 69 13.34 -21.11 -5.19
N PRO A 70 13.22 -21.71 -6.39
CA PRO A 70 12.94 -23.13 -6.52
C PRO A 70 13.97 -23.97 -5.76
N GLY A 71 13.51 -24.99 -5.05
CA GLY A 71 14.39 -25.95 -4.39
C GLY A 71 15.19 -26.81 -5.37
N PRO A 72 16.23 -27.55 -4.91
CA PRO A 72 17.11 -28.33 -5.80
C PRO A 72 16.42 -29.43 -6.62
N LEU A 73 15.23 -29.86 -6.19
CA LEU A 73 14.42 -30.88 -6.87
C LEU A 73 13.22 -30.28 -7.62
N GLU A 74 13.02 -28.97 -7.51
CA GLU A 74 11.99 -28.25 -8.25
C GLU A 74 12.56 -27.81 -9.61
N GLY A 75 11.80 -28.06 -10.68
CA GLY A 75 12.12 -27.60 -12.02
C GLY A 75 11.60 -26.19 -12.29
N ASN A 76 10.93 -25.99 -13.44
CA ASN A 76 10.29 -24.72 -13.75
C ASN A 76 9.17 -24.42 -12.73
N SER A 77 9.36 -23.41 -11.89
CA SER A 77 8.33 -22.93 -10.97
C SER A 77 7.41 -21.91 -11.66
N PRO A 78 6.08 -22.09 -11.62
CA PRO A 78 5.13 -21.13 -12.17
C PRO A 78 4.79 -20.00 -11.19
N ALA A 79 5.50 -19.91 -10.05
CA ALA A 79 5.21 -18.92 -9.03
C ALA A 79 5.44 -17.49 -9.57
N MET A 80 4.45 -16.63 -9.38
CA MET A 80 4.49 -15.24 -9.81
C MET A 80 4.86 -14.31 -8.65
N PRO A 81 5.50 -13.16 -8.90
CA PRO A 81 5.72 -12.15 -7.88
C PRO A 81 4.40 -11.62 -7.29
N THR A 82 4.40 -11.33 -5.99
CA THR A 82 3.32 -10.56 -5.35
C THR A 82 3.59 -9.08 -5.62
N VAL A 83 2.60 -8.34 -6.14
CA VAL A 83 2.76 -6.96 -6.57
C VAL A 83 2.02 -6.01 -5.65
N PHE A 84 2.69 -4.94 -5.25
CA PHE A 84 2.17 -3.90 -4.37
C PHE A 84 2.25 -2.54 -5.06
N ASP A 85 1.19 -1.73 -4.95
CA ASP A 85 1.22 -0.31 -5.27
C ASP A 85 1.68 0.48 -4.05
N ILE A 86 2.61 1.42 -4.20
CA ILE A 86 2.90 2.42 -3.19
C ILE A 86 1.85 3.52 -3.30
N VAL A 87 1.17 3.81 -2.19
CA VAL A 87 0.09 4.80 -2.16
C VAL A 87 0.22 5.71 -0.95
N LEU A 88 -0.15 6.97 -1.14
CA LEU A 88 -0.30 7.96 -0.09
C LEU A 88 -1.78 8.08 0.28
N MET A 89 -2.10 7.96 1.56
CA MET A 89 -3.45 8.15 2.10
C MET A 89 -3.34 8.94 3.39
N GLU A 90 -4.04 10.07 3.47
CA GLU A 90 -4.06 10.92 4.67
C GLU A 90 -2.66 11.39 5.14
N GLY A 91 -1.72 11.49 4.21
CA GLY A 91 -0.33 11.87 4.49
C GLY A 91 0.55 10.73 4.99
N GLU A 92 -0.01 9.54 5.17
CA GLU A 92 0.71 8.32 5.52
C GLU A 92 1.00 7.48 4.28
N CYS A 93 2.14 6.79 4.30
CA CYS A 93 2.53 5.91 3.21
C CYS A 93 2.12 4.47 3.45
N TYR A 94 1.55 3.86 2.43
CA TYR A 94 1.13 2.47 2.45
C TYR A 94 1.65 1.73 1.22
N VAL A 95 1.71 0.41 1.35
CA VAL A 95 1.73 -0.51 0.21
C VAL A 95 0.39 -1.22 0.13
N ARG A 96 -0.21 -1.24 -1.06
CA ARG A 96 -1.46 -1.94 -1.34
C ARG A 96 -1.18 -3.16 -2.19
N GLU A 97 -1.49 -4.34 -1.69
CA GLU A 97 -1.39 -5.56 -2.50
C GLU A 97 -2.40 -5.52 -3.65
N ARG A 98 -1.95 -5.73 -4.90
CA ARG A 98 -2.81 -5.54 -6.07
C ARG A 98 -3.93 -6.56 -6.21
N GLN A 99 -3.75 -7.77 -5.70
CA GLN A 99 -4.73 -8.84 -5.91
C GLN A 99 -5.81 -8.83 -4.82
N SER A 100 -5.43 -8.73 -3.54
CA SER A 100 -6.39 -8.64 -2.43
C SER A 100 -6.94 -7.22 -2.21
N GLY A 101 -6.15 -6.18 -2.51
CA GLY A 101 -6.43 -4.81 -2.10
C GLY A 101 -6.01 -4.47 -0.68
N ASP A 102 -5.38 -5.41 0.05
CA ASP A 102 -4.95 -5.21 1.43
C ASP A 102 -3.91 -4.10 1.54
N MET A 103 -4.03 -3.28 2.58
CA MET A 103 -3.22 -2.09 2.81
C MET A 103 -2.31 -2.30 4.02
N PHE A 104 -1.02 -2.06 3.83
CA PHE A 104 -0.03 -2.19 4.90
C PHE A 104 0.71 -0.86 5.08
N LEU A 105 0.66 -0.33 6.31
CA LEU A 105 1.30 0.93 6.68
C LEU A 105 2.83 0.80 6.64
N LEU A 106 3.49 1.69 5.92
CA LEU A 106 4.95 1.86 5.96
C LEU A 106 5.33 2.83 7.09
N ALA A 107 5.22 2.35 8.33
CA ALA A 107 5.39 3.19 9.52
C ALA A 107 6.77 3.86 9.56
N GLY A 108 6.79 5.19 9.66
CA GLY A 108 8.02 5.98 9.71
C GLY A 108 8.72 6.17 8.36
N ILE A 109 8.10 5.74 7.25
CA ILE A 109 8.64 5.89 5.90
C ILE A 109 7.85 6.99 5.17
N ALA A 110 8.57 7.97 4.63
CA ALA A 110 7.99 9.05 3.87
C ALA A 110 7.80 8.66 2.40
N CYS A 111 6.71 9.13 1.81
CA CYS A 111 6.42 8.94 0.39
C CYS A 111 6.02 10.27 -0.25
N THR A 112 6.34 10.40 -1.52
CA THR A 112 5.98 11.54 -2.36
C THR A 112 4.89 11.13 -3.33
N PRO A 113 3.84 11.96 -3.54
CA PRO A 113 2.86 11.70 -4.58
C PRO A 113 3.57 11.52 -5.92
N ALA A 114 3.21 10.48 -6.67
CA ALA A 114 3.77 10.27 -8.00
C ALA A 114 3.24 11.35 -8.95
N GLU A 115 4.10 11.85 -9.84
CA GLU A 115 3.64 12.71 -10.93
C GLU A 115 2.64 11.93 -11.79
N ALA A 116 1.52 12.57 -12.14
CA ALA A 116 0.57 11.99 -13.07
C ALA A 116 1.26 11.81 -14.43
N PRO A 117 1.08 10.66 -15.11
CA PRO A 117 1.69 10.40 -16.42
C PRO A 117 1.20 11.36 -17.50
#